data_AF-A0A195AVM4-F1
#
_entry.id   AF-A0A195AVM4-F1
#
_cell.length_a   1.000
_cell.length_b   1.000
_cell.length_c   1.000
_cell.angle_alpha   90.00
_cell.angle_beta   90.00
_cell.angle_gamma   90.00
#
_symmetry.space_group_name_H-M   'P 1'
#
loop_
_entity.id
_entity.type
_entity.pdbx_description
1 polymer ?
#
loop_
_entity_poly.entity_id
_entity_poly.type
_entity_poly.pdbx_seq_one_letter_code
_entity_poly.pdbx_strand_id
1 'polypeptide(L)'
;MDSGTISIFNGRGNWTAREQLRLLDAIEQFGFGNWEDISKHIETRTPEEAKEEYIARYLNGNIGKHTWPPTDSYVPNLTDQTKSDHGPLSPDLTSKLPPLDITPEEAAQLGYMPQRDDFERDYNHEAESLVSSLFLNPAEDDDLDIALKLAQVDMYTNNLRERARRKRVVRDYQLVSAFFASSRKDKGIKKKRTKEEKEFRDRMRVFAQFYTAQEHEQFLTNLERERELRLRLSELYRYRENGITKHEECAHFEQILAHTQRQNDTVDHWSEKKSGSSGQSTPIHRSTSKRREEEKNYASIDRKYTVKQDLVNSTVSQANHNRTTTPANQWAELDSNPNTSNQSTSSPSSLHEKSYNSGSTIQERDIELEAASHLLTKQEKSLCIQLDLKPTQYLTQKTLLLQMYICYIAVMKLAVFCLLAIISVVYAEEYTNKFDNINIDEIIQNERLLKRYIDCLLDKPDVRCPPEAIELKKHINEALENDCAKCTKKQTEMITKVIKHLVINKRDWWNLLKAKYDPEEKFSKKYEEMAKN
;
A
#
# COMPACT_ATOMS: atom_id res chain seq x y z
N MET A 1 52.14 68.08 -5.05
CA MET A 1 51.04 67.19 -4.66
C MET A 1 49.98 67.32 -5.73
N ASP A 2 49.75 66.28 -6.53
CA ASP A 2 48.75 66.31 -7.59
C ASP A 2 47.34 66.48 -7.00
N SER A 3 46.55 67.37 -7.58
CA SER A 3 45.21 67.76 -7.10
C SER A 3 44.14 66.66 -7.22
N GLY A 4 44.53 65.42 -7.56
CA GLY A 4 43.62 64.29 -7.79
C GLY A 4 42.74 64.44 -9.03
N THR A 5 43.01 65.43 -9.89
CA THR A 5 42.28 65.75 -11.13
C THR A 5 42.63 64.83 -12.31
N ILE A 6 43.65 63.98 -12.15
CA ILE A 6 44.08 63.03 -13.17
C ILE A 6 43.14 61.81 -13.13
N SER A 7 42.70 61.34 -14.30
CA SER A 7 41.97 60.07 -14.39
C SER A 7 42.93 58.92 -14.18
N ILE A 8 42.57 57.98 -13.30
CA ILE A 8 43.34 56.76 -13.03
C ILE A 8 43.08 55.64 -14.04
N PHE A 9 42.00 55.74 -14.82
CA PHE A 9 41.62 54.74 -15.82
C PHE A 9 41.52 55.37 -17.20
N ASN A 10 42.27 54.84 -18.18
CA ASN A 10 42.17 55.29 -19.58
C ASN A 10 40.95 54.62 -20.23
N GLY A 11 39.87 55.38 -20.46
CA GLY A 11 38.65 54.87 -21.12
C GLY A 11 37.44 55.82 -21.01
N ARG A 12 36.31 55.44 -21.63
CA ARG A 12 35.04 56.22 -21.60
C ARG A 12 34.57 56.41 -20.16
N GLY A 13 34.34 57.68 -19.79
CA GLY A 13 33.96 58.11 -18.45
C GLY A 13 35.08 58.94 -17.83
N ASN A 14 34.92 60.27 -17.80
CA ASN A 14 35.91 61.20 -17.24
C ASN A 14 35.89 61.16 -15.70
N TRP A 15 36.14 60.01 -15.08
CA TRP A 15 36.21 59.86 -13.63
C TRP A 15 37.60 60.25 -13.12
N THR A 16 37.65 61.21 -12.21
CA THR A 16 38.90 61.63 -11.58
C THR A 16 39.33 60.66 -10.49
N ALA A 17 40.63 60.62 -10.17
CA ALA A 17 41.15 59.83 -9.05
C ALA A 17 40.42 60.12 -7.73
N ARG A 18 40.06 61.39 -7.50
CA ARG A 18 39.33 61.83 -6.31
C ARG A 18 37.89 61.31 -6.27
N GLU A 19 37.19 61.31 -7.40
CA GLU A 19 35.83 60.73 -7.46
C GLU A 19 35.85 59.22 -7.24
N GLN A 20 36.86 58.53 -7.78
CA GLN A 20 37.05 57.08 -7.59
C GLN A 20 37.32 56.73 -6.12
N LEU A 21 38.15 57.53 -5.43
CA LEU A 21 38.38 57.35 -3.99
C LEU A 21 37.11 57.59 -3.17
N ARG A 22 36.35 58.66 -3.47
CA ARG A 22 35.07 58.93 -2.80
C ARG A 22 34.04 57.83 -3.05
N LEU A 23 34.03 57.24 -4.25
CA LEU A 23 33.15 56.13 -4.59
C LEU A 23 33.45 54.89 -3.74
N LEU A 24 34.73 54.54 -3.58
CA LEU A 24 35.13 53.40 -2.74
C LEU A 24 34.85 53.64 -1.25
N ASP A 25 35.18 54.84 -0.75
CA ASP A 25 34.91 55.22 0.65
C ASP A 25 33.41 55.21 0.96
N ALA A 26 32.59 55.73 0.04
CA ALA A 26 31.14 55.68 0.16
C ALA A 26 30.59 54.24 0.15
N ILE A 27 31.17 53.34 -0.65
CA ILE A 27 30.74 51.94 -0.69
C ILE A 27 31.12 51.20 0.60
N GLU A 28 32.27 51.52 1.18
CA GLU A 28 32.68 51.00 2.49
C GLU A 28 31.73 51.48 3.60
N GLN A 29 31.32 52.75 3.57
CA GLN A 29 30.47 53.35 4.60
C GLN A 29 28.98 52.96 4.50
N PHE A 30 28.41 52.94 3.29
CA PHE A 30 26.97 52.75 3.07
C PHE A 30 26.59 51.36 2.57
N GLY A 31 27.57 50.56 2.15
CA GLY A 31 27.36 49.22 1.62
C GLY A 31 26.91 49.19 0.16
N PHE A 32 27.27 48.10 -0.52
CA PHE A 32 26.88 47.88 -1.92
C PHE A 32 25.36 47.76 -2.07
N GLY A 33 24.78 48.52 -3.00
CA GLY A 33 23.34 48.55 -3.25
C GLY A 33 22.64 49.84 -2.83
N ASN A 34 23.22 50.61 -1.90
CA ASN A 34 22.66 51.88 -1.44
C ASN A 34 23.16 53.08 -2.29
N TRP A 35 22.90 53.03 -3.59
CA TRP A 35 23.48 53.96 -4.58
C TRP A 35 23.04 55.41 -4.41
N GLU A 36 21.88 55.65 -3.81
CA GLU A 36 21.39 57.00 -3.53
C GLU A 36 22.26 57.75 -2.53
N ASP A 37 22.66 57.09 -1.44
CA ASP A 37 23.52 57.70 -0.42
C ASP A 37 24.98 57.74 -0.86
N ILE A 38 25.42 56.74 -1.64
CA ILE A 38 26.74 56.72 -2.27
C ILE A 38 26.91 57.91 -3.23
N SER A 39 25.92 58.19 -4.08
CA SER A 39 25.92 59.33 -5.00
C SER A 39 25.97 60.66 -4.25
N LYS A 40 25.19 60.82 -3.16
CA LYS A 40 25.24 62.03 -2.31
C LYS A 40 26.62 62.25 -1.70
N HIS A 41 27.33 61.18 -1.32
CA HIS A 41 28.68 61.27 -0.76
C HIS A 41 29.75 61.63 -1.80
N ILE A 42 29.58 61.19 -3.05
CA ILE A 42 30.45 61.58 -4.17
C ILE A 42 30.19 63.04 -4.58
N GLU A 43 28.93 63.48 -4.48
CA GLU A 43 28.38 64.82 -4.78
C GLU A 43 28.34 65.18 -6.28
N THR A 44 29.20 64.55 -7.11
CA THR A 44 29.40 64.94 -8.52
C THR A 44 28.78 64.00 -9.54
N ARG A 45 28.24 62.84 -9.12
CA ARG A 45 27.79 61.75 -10.00
C ARG A 45 26.43 61.23 -9.58
N THR A 46 25.64 60.74 -10.53
CA THR A 46 24.32 60.16 -10.22
C THR A 46 24.45 58.75 -9.62
N PRO A 47 23.41 58.25 -8.94
CA PRO A 47 23.38 56.87 -8.41
C PRO A 47 23.67 55.81 -9.48
N GLU A 48 23.12 55.99 -10.67
CA GLU A 48 23.29 55.08 -11.80
C GLU A 48 24.72 55.10 -12.33
N GLU A 49 25.32 56.28 -12.48
CA GLU A 49 26.71 56.43 -12.91
C GLU A 49 27.68 55.82 -11.89
N ALA A 50 27.45 56.06 -10.59
CA ALA A 50 28.25 55.49 -9.51
C ALA A 50 28.17 53.96 -9.48
N LYS A 51 26.97 53.41 -9.67
CA LYS A 51 26.72 51.97 -9.78
C LYS A 51 27.45 51.36 -10.98
N GLU A 52 27.26 51.94 -12.16
CA GLU A 52 27.84 51.44 -13.40
C GLU A 52 29.37 51.48 -13.36
N GLU A 53 29.95 52.58 -12.87
CA GLU A 53 31.41 52.70 -12.76
C GLU A 53 31.97 51.68 -11.76
N TYR A 54 31.34 51.51 -10.59
CA TYR A 54 31.81 50.54 -9.60
C TYR A 54 31.76 49.10 -10.15
N ILE A 55 30.63 48.71 -10.75
CA ILE A 55 30.47 47.38 -11.34
C ILE A 55 31.45 47.17 -12.49
N ALA A 56 31.60 48.14 -13.39
CA ALA A 56 32.45 48.01 -14.57
C ALA A 56 33.94 47.92 -14.22
N ARG A 57 34.40 48.60 -13.14
CA ARG A 57 35.82 48.64 -12.77
C ARG A 57 36.21 47.61 -11.72
N TYR A 58 35.46 47.53 -10.62
CA TYR A 58 35.84 46.79 -9.41
C TYR A 58 35.18 45.42 -9.26
N LEU A 59 34.15 45.11 -10.06
CA LEU A 59 33.53 43.77 -10.10
C LEU A 59 33.81 43.05 -11.42
N ASN A 60 33.37 43.61 -12.54
CA ASN A 60 33.50 43.00 -13.86
C ASN A 60 34.81 43.38 -14.58
N GLY A 61 35.48 44.44 -14.09
CA GLY A 61 36.73 44.94 -14.65
C GLY A 61 37.95 44.12 -14.25
N ASN A 62 39.11 44.55 -14.71
CA ASN A 62 40.37 43.85 -14.43
C ASN A 62 40.70 43.78 -12.94
N ILE A 63 40.33 44.82 -12.17
CA ILE A 63 40.50 44.82 -10.72
C ILE A 63 39.64 43.72 -10.12
N GLY A 64 38.34 43.73 -10.41
CA GLY A 64 37.42 42.73 -9.86
C GLY A 64 37.81 41.29 -10.20
N LYS A 65 38.22 41.03 -11.44
CA LYS A 65 38.72 39.73 -11.89
C LYS A 65 39.98 39.24 -11.16
N HIS A 66 40.77 40.14 -10.57
CA HIS A 66 42.02 39.79 -9.89
C HIS A 66 41.91 39.87 -8.37
N THR A 67 40.94 40.63 -7.84
CA THR A 67 40.67 40.74 -6.40
C THR A 67 39.64 39.73 -5.92
N TRP A 68 38.71 39.31 -6.77
CA TRP A 68 37.70 38.30 -6.45
C TRP A 68 38.09 36.96 -7.09
N PRO A 69 38.18 35.87 -6.30
CA PRO A 69 38.19 34.52 -6.82
C PRO A 69 37.02 34.27 -7.79
N PRO A 70 37.16 33.41 -8.82
CA PRO A 70 36.06 33.04 -9.70
C PRO A 70 34.84 32.59 -8.88
N THR A 71 33.63 32.96 -9.29
CA THR A 71 32.38 32.62 -8.58
C THR A 71 32.26 31.11 -8.28
N ASP A 72 32.87 30.26 -9.10
CA ASP A 72 32.94 28.80 -8.92
C ASP A 72 33.64 28.37 -7.61
N SER A 73 34.54 29.20 -7.08
CA SER A 73 35.22 28.97 -5.79
C SER A 73 34.39 29.38 -4.57
N TYR A 74 33.32 30.16 -4.78
CA TYR A 74 32.37 30.58 -3.75
C TYR A 74 31.17 29.67 -3.64
N VAL A 75 31.07 28.61 -4.46
CA VAL A 75 30.01 27.62 -4.29
C VAL A 75 30.20 27.01 -2.90
N PRO A 76 29.30 27.26 -1.94
CA PRO A 76 29.41 26.64 -0.63
C PRO A 76 29.39 25.13 -0.86
N ASN A 77 30.41 24.44 -0.36
CA ASN A 77 30.37 22.98 -0.31
C ASN A 77 29.34 22.61 0.77
N LEU A 78 28.05 22.63 0.38
CA LEU A 78 26.96 22.19 1.25
C LEU A 78 27.15 20.70 1.51
N THR A 79 27.83 20.43 2.61
CA THR A 79 27.90 19.07 3.15
C THR A 79 26.61 18.87 3.92
N ASP A 80 25.73 18.04 3.38
CA ASP A 80 24.53 17.62 4.11
C ASP A 80 24.96 16.80 5.33
N GLN A 81 24.84 17.40 6.50
CA GLN A 81 25.17 16.77 7.78
C GLN A 81 23.99 15.94 8.32
N THR A 82 22.86 15.90 7.60
CA THR A 82 21.79 14.96 7.95
C THR A 82 22.29 13.57 7.61
N LYS A 83 22.51 12.75 8.64
CA LYS A 83 22.67 11.32 8.44
C LYS A 83 21.37 10.81 7.82
N SER A 84 21.45 9.94 6.81
CA SER A 84 20.26 9.28 6.25
C SER A 84 19.58 8.47 7.36
N ASP A 85 18.62 9.08 8.03
CA ASP A 85 17.80 8.42 9.03
C ASP A 85 16.82 7.53 8.27
N HIS A 86 16.95 6.21 8.41
CA HIS A 86 15.98 5.24 7.88
C HIS A 86 14.99 4.77 8.96
N GLY A 87 14.96 5.48 10.09
CA GLY A 87 14.06 5.22 11.19
C GLY A 87 12.59 5.48 10.85
N PRO A 88 11.65 5.09 11.73
CA PRO A 88 10.22 5.21 11.51
C PRO A 88 9.71 6.66 11.41
N LEU A 89 10.55 7.64 11.76
CA LEU A 89 10.30 9.08 11.67
C LEU A 89 11.05 9.75 10.51
N SER A 90 11.74 8.97 9.68
CA SER A 90 12.49 9.47 8.56
C SER A 90 11.64 10.35 7.63
N PRO A 91 12.12 11.54 7.23
CA PRO A 91 11.48 12.35 6.19
C PRO A 91 11.29 11.58 4.88
N ASP A 92 12.18 10.63 4.58
CA ASP A 92 12.16 9.81 3.36
C ASP A 92 10.92 8.92 3.23
N LEU A 93 10.25 8.63 4.35
CA LEU A 93 9.02 7.84 4.36
C LEU A 93 7.86 8.56 3.69
N THR A 94 7.91 9.88 3.61
CA THR A 94 6.84 10.71 3.06
C THR A 94 7.25 11.38 1.75
N SER A 95 8.55 11.52 1.46
CA SER A 95 9.07 12.10 0.22
C SER A 95 8.75 11.27 -1.04
N LYS A 96 8.54 9.96 -0.89
CA LYS A 96 8.16 9.07 -2.00
C LYS A 96 6.69 9.20 -2.42
N LEU A 97 5.87 9.86 -1.61
CA LEU A 97 4.45 10.04 -1.89
C LEU A 97 4.21 11.34 -2.66
N PRO A 98 3.19 11.39 -3.53
CA PRO A 98 2.83 12.61 -4.24
C PRO A 98 2.46 13.73 -3.25
N PRO A 99 2.75 15.01 -3.58
CA PRO A 99 2.38 16.13 -2.73
C PRO A 99 0.86 16.20 -2.54
N LEU A 100 0.41 16.86 -1.47
CA LEU A 100 -0.99 17.03 -1.19
C LEU A 100 -1.64 17.96 -2.23
N ASP A 101 -2.72 17.50 -2.87
CA ASP A 101 -3.51 18.29 -3.82
C ASP A 101 -4.41 19.28 -3.09
N ILE A 102 -3.89 20.48 -2.87
CA ILE A 102 -4.53 21.54 -2.10
C ILE A 102 -4.29 22.91 -2.76
N THR A 103 -5.35 23.72 -2.83
CA THR A 103 -5.22 25.11 -3.28
C THR A 103 -4.63 25.98 -2.17
N PRO A 104 -3.99 27.13 -2.48
CA PRO A 104 -3.44 28.02 -1.46
C PRO A 104 -4.48 28.50 -0.43
N GLU A 105 -5.73 28.70 -0.87
CA GLU A 105 -6.85 29.12 -0.02
C GLU A 105 -7.27 28.00 0.94
N GLU A 106 -7.39 26.75 0.46
CA GLU A 106 -7.68 25.58 1.30
C GLU A 106 -6.53 25.31 2.27
N ALA A 107 -5.28 25.51 1.84
CA ALA A 107 -4.10 25.38 2.69
C ALA A 107 -4.12 26.41 3.82
N ALA A 108 -4.44 27.67 3.52
CA ALA A 108 -4.59 28.72 4.53
C ALA A 108 -5.72 28.40 5.53
N GLN A 109 -6.87 27.88 5.07
CA GLN A 109 -7.98 27.47 5.96
C GLN A 109 -7.58 26.36 6.94
N LEU A 110 -6.66 25.48 6.55
CA LEU A 110 -6.17 24.39 7.38
C LEU A 110 -4.90 24.74 8.17
N GLY A 111 -4.32 25.93 7.98
CA GLY A 111 -2.98 26.26 8.49
C GLY A 111 -1.90 25.33 7.94
N TYR A 112 -2.11 24.76 6.75
CA TYR A 112 -1.15 23.88 6.08
C TYR A 112 -0.13 24.71 5.29
N MET A 113 1.14 24.37 5.42
CA MET A 113 2.26 25.06 4.78
C MET A 113 2.84 24.15 3.68
N PRO A 114 2.43 24.29 2.39
CA PRO A 114 2.75 23.29 1.37
C PRO A 114 4.23 23.08 1.10
N GLN A 115 5.05 24.14 1.19
CA GLN A 115 6.50 24.06 0.98
C GLN A 115 7.25 23.36 2.12
N ARG A 116 6.66 23.38 3.33
CA ARG A 116 7.18 22.69 4.52
C ARG A 116 6.53 21.33 4.73
N ASP A 117 5.41 21.09 4.04
CA ASP A 117 4.63 19.87 4.15
C ASP A 117 4.21 19.61 5.61
N ASP A 118 3.77 20.69 6.26
CA ASP A 118 3.55 20.77 7.71
C ASP A 118 2.29 21.56 8.05
N PHE A 119 1.69 21.26 9.20
CA PHE A 119 0.52 21.98 9.71
C PHE A 119 0.94 22.89 10.86
N GLU A 120 0.37 24.09 10.93
CA GLU A 120 0.59 25.04 12.03
C GLU A 120 0.21 24.43 13.39
N ARG A 121 -0.83 23.59 13.42
CA ARG A 121 -1.24 22.83 14.60
C ARG A 121 -1.29 21.34 14.31
N ASP A 122 -0.30 20.62 14.82
CA ASP A 122 -0.18 19.18 14.64
C ASP A 122 -1.13 18.36 15.53
N TYR A 123 -1.30 17.08 15.16
CA TYR A 123 -2.05 16.13 16.00
C TYR A 123 -1.40 15.98 17.37
N ASN A 124 -2.21 16.17 18.42
CA ASN A 124 -1.76 16.14 19.81
C ASN A 124 -0.59 17.10 20.07
N HIS A 125 -0.78 18.38 19.75
CA HIS A 125 0.23 19.44 19.94
C HIS A 125 0.73 19.53 21.40
N GLU A 126 -0.14 19.26 22.38
CA GLU A 126 0.20 19.27 23.82
C GLU A 126 1.26 18.23 24.21
N ALA A 127 1.56 17.24 23.36
CA ALA A 127 2.61 16.26 23.61
C ALA A 127 4.00 16.90 23.80
N GLU A 128 4.25 18.08 23.22
CA GLU A 128 5.48 18.84 23.45
C GLU A 128 5.63 19.31 24.91
N SER A 129 4.50 19.51 25.62
CA SER A 129 4.52 19.85 27.05
C SER A 129 5.08 18.72 27.92
N LEU A 130 5.03 17.47 27.46
CA LEU A 130 5.58 16.33 28.21
C LEU A 130 7.10 16.35 28.26
N VAL A 131 7.74 17.01 27.29
CA VAL A 131 9.20 17.08 27.17
C VAL A 131 9.76 18.49 27.37
N SER A 132 8.90 19.52 27.44
CA SER A 132 9.33 20.93 27.57
C SER A 132 10.02 21.25 28.90
N SER A 133 9.66 20.54 29.97
CA SER A 133 10.23 20.72 31.32
C SER A 133 11.29 19.67 31.68
N LEU A 134 11.66 18.82 30.73
CA LEU A 134 12.53 17.69 30.94
C LEU A 134 13.99 18.17 31.02
N PHE A 135 14.55 18.15 32.22
CA PHE A 135 15.94 18.52 32.48
C PHE A 135 16.76 17.25 32.72
N LEU A 136 17.85 17.06 31.98
CA LEU A 136 18.74 15.91 32.12
C LEU A 136 19.95 16.34 32.96
N ASN A 137 20.09 15.79 34.17
CA ASN A 137 21.25 16.02 35.03
C ASN A 137 21.94 14.68 35.36
N PRO A 138 22.89 14.21 34.52
CA PRO A 138 23.51 12.90 34.69
C PRO A 138 24.30 12.73 36.01
N ALA A 139 24.59 13.82 36.72
CA ALA A 139 25.33 13.79 37.98
C ALA A 139 24.42 13.68 39.22
N GLU A 140 23.15 14.08 39.12
CA GLU A 140 22.19 14.12 40.23
C GLU A 140 21.01 13.16 40.05
N ASP A 141 20.69 12.80 38.79
CA ASP A 141 19.59 11.89 38.49
C ASP A 141 19.94 10.46 38.91
N ASP A 142 19.08 9.86 39.74
CA ASP A 142 19.18 8.44 40.07
C ASP A 142 18.57 7.56 38.95
N ASP A 143 18.74 6.24 39.05
CA ASP A 143 18.24 5.31 38.04
C ASP A 143 16.71 5.40 37.82
N LEU A 144 15.96 5.78 38.87
CA LEU A 144 14.51 5.95 38.79
C LEU A 144 14.14 7.23 38.04
N ASP A 145 14.83 8.33 38.33
CA ASP A 145 14.67 9.60 37.62
C ASP A 145 15.02 9.45 36.14
N ILE A 146 16.12 8.75 35.83
CA ILE A 146 16.51 8.45 34.45
C ILE A 146 15.43 7.60 33.76
N ALA A 147 14.93 6.56 34.42
CA ALA A 147 13.89 5.71 33.86
C ALA A 147 12.57 6.47 33.61
N LEU A 148 12.17 7.35 34.52
CA LEU A 148 10.98 8.19 34.37
C LEU A 148 11.13 9.16 33.19
N LYS A 149 12.29 9.81 33.06
CA LYS A 149 12.62 10.72 31.96
C LYS A 149 12.63 10.00 30.61
N LEU A 150 13.21 8.79 30.55
CA LEU A 150 13.17 7.95 29.36
C LEU A 150 11.73 7.55 28.99
N ALA A 151 10.90 7.20 29.96
CA ALA A 151 9.49 6.89 29.71
C ALA A 151 8.72 8.10 29.14
N GLN A 152 8.97 9.31 29.64
CA GLN A 152 8.40 10.54 29.08
C GLN A 152 8.85 10.78 27.62
N VAL A 153 10.13 10.57 27.33
CA VAL A 153 10.68 10.65 25.95
C VAL A 153 10.08 9.59 25.04
N ASP A 154 9.87 8.36 25.53
CA ASP A 154 9.22 7.29 24.78
C ASP A 154 7.75 7.62 24.46
N MET A 155 7.02 8.18 25.42
CA MET A 155 5.65 8.67 25.21
C MET A 155 5.62 9.76 24.13
N TYR A 156 6.56 10.70 24.15
CA TYR A 156 6.67 11.72 23.12
C TYR A 156 7.03 11.13 21.75
N THR A 157 7.98 10.20 21.70
CA THR A 157 8.39 9.50 20.47
C THR A 157 7.22 8.74 19.84
N ASN A 158 6.36 8.11 20.64
CA ASN A 158 5.14 7.47 20.15
C ASN A 158 4.17 8.47 19.52
N ASN A 159 4.00 9.67 20.10
CA ASN A 159 3.21 10.73 19.50
C ASN A 159 3.79 11.18 18.15
N LEU A 160 5.12 11.34 18.05
CA LEU A 160 5.78 11.67 16.77
C LEU A 160 5.53 10.59 15.71
N ARG A 161 5.59 9.31 16.07
CA ARG A 161 5.32 8.20 15.14
C ARG A 161 3.88 8.24 14.64
N GLU A 162 2.93 8.52 15.52
CA GLU A 162 1.53 8.65 15.14
C GLU A 162 1.28 9.88 14.26
N ARG A 163 1.94 11.02 14.51
CA ARG A 163 1.91 12.20 13.63
C ARG A 163 2.44 11.86 12.24
N ALA A 164 3.61 11.22 12.15
CA ALA A 164 4.21 10.80 10.88
C ALA A 164 3.31 9.82 10.12
N ARG A 165 2.71 8.84 10.82
CA ARG A 165 1.75 7.89 10.24
C ARG A 165 0.52 8.61 9.69
N ARG A 166 -0.04 9.57 10.42
CA ARG A 166 -1.20 10.37 9.98
C ARG A 166 -0.86 11.22 8.76
N LYS A 167 0.26 11.95 8.78
CA LYS A 167 0.72 12.75 7.62
C LYS A 167 0.88 11.87 6.38
N ARG A 168 1.48 10.68 6.53
CA ARG A 168 1.61 9.68 5.46
C ARG A 168 0.24 9.28 4.89
N VAL A 169 -0.71 8.88 5.75
CA VAL A 169 -2.05 8.43 5.31
C VAL A 169 -2.82 9.57 4.64
N VAL A 170 -2.78 10.78 5.20
CA VAL A 170 -3.44 11.96 4.64
C VAL A 170 -2.94 12.24 3.22
N ARG A 171 -1.64 12.11 3.01
CA ARG A 171 -1.01 12.34 1.71
C ARG A 171 -1.28 11.23 0.70
N ASP A 172 -1.04 9.98 1.10
CA ASP A 172 -1.21 8.81 0.25
C ASP A 172 -2.66 8.71 -0.29
N TYR A 173 -3.65 8.91 0.58
CA TYR A 173 -5.06 8.88 0.20
C TYR A 173 -5.63 10.23 -0.26
N GLN A 174 -4.80 11.28 -0.32
CA GLN A 174 -5.21 12.64 -0.70
C GLN A 174 -6.47 13.10 0.05
N LEU A 175 -6.52 12.84 1.37
CA LEU A 175 -7.74 13.00 2.17
C LEU A 175 -8.23 14.44 2.24
N VAL A 176 -7.32 15.41 2.17
CA VAL A 176 -7.67 16.83 2.15
C VAL A 176 -8.34 17.21 0.81
N SER A 177 -7.78 16.75 -0.32
CA SER A 177 -8.43 16.92 -1.62
C SER A 177 -9.82 16.26 -1.61
N ALA A 178 -9.93 15.04 -1.09
CA ALA A 178 -11.20 14.34 -0.98
C ALA A 178 -12.23 15.05 -0.07
N PHE A 179 -11.77 15.70 1.00
CA PHE A 179 -12.61 16.51 1.89
C PHE A 179 -13.20 17.72 1.15
N PHE A 180 -12.37 18.47 0.42
CA PHE A 180 -12.82 19.65 -0.32
C PHE A 180 -13.48 19.33 -1.66
N ALA A 181 -13.32 18.13 -2.22
CA ALA A 181 -13.92 17.71 -3.49
C ALA A 181 -15.45 17.94 -3.55
N SER A 182 -16.15 17.79 -2.42
CA SER A 182 -17.60 18.09 -2.34
C SER A 182 -17.92 19.57 -2.52
N SER A 183 -17.01 20.45 -2.08
CA SER A 183 -17.11 21.91 -2.20
C SER A 183 -16.67 22.41 -3.58
N ARG A 184 -15.66 21.77 -4.19
CA ARG A 184 -15.14 22.12 -5.53
C ARG A 184 -16.15 21.90 -6.68
N LYS A 185 -17.36 21.38 -6.38
CA LYS A 185 -18.37 20.91 -7.36
C LYS A 185 -17.79 19.93 -8.38
N ASP A 186 -16.63 19.36 -8.09
CA ASP A 186 -15.96 18.40 -8.92
C ASP A 186 -16.64 17.05 -8.70
N LYS A 187 -17.80 16.89 -9.32
CA LYS A 187 -18.48 15.61 -9.43
C LYS A 187 -17.73 14.79 -10.46
N GLY A 188 -16.49 14.41 -10.13
CA GLY A 188 -15.84 13.30 -10.78
C GLY A 188 -16.84 12.15 -10.84
N ILE A 189 -17.01 11.57 -12.04
CA ILE A 189 -17.97 10.50 -12.31
C ILE A 189 -17.58 9.32 -11.40
N LYS A 190 -18.10 9.29 -10.17
CA LYS A 190 -17.95 8.12 -9.30
C LYS A 190 -18.75 7.04 -9.97
N LYS A 191 -18.03 6.14 -10.66
CA LYS A 191 -18.60 4.93 -11.27
C LYS A 191 -19.51 4.30 -10.23
N LYS A 192 -20.80 4.22 -10.54
CA LYS A 192 -21.81 3.72 -9.59
C LYS A 192 -21.54 2.23 -9.42
N ARG A 193 -20.79 1.88 -8.38
CA ARG A 193 -20.35 0.51 -8.10
C ARG A 193 -21.54 -0.37 -7.77
N THR A 194 -21.51 -1.62 -8.24
CA THR A 194 -22.55 -2.60 -7.91
C THR A 194 -22.51 -2.97 -6.42
N LYS A 195 -23.58 -3.57 -5.90
CA LYS A 195 -23.62 -4.03 -4.50
C LYS A 195 -22.50 -5.05 -4.23
N GLU A 196 -22.29 -5.98 -5.16
CA GLU A 196 -21.25 -7.01 -5.08
C GLU A 196 -19.84 -6.42 -5.08
N GLU A 197 -19.56 -5.43 -5.94
CA GLU A 197 -18.27 -4.73 -5.96
C GLU A 197 -18.00 -4.00 -4.63
N LYS A 198 -19.03 -3.42 -4.03
CA LYS A 198 -18.92 -2.75 -2.73
C LYS A 198 -18.59 -3.74 -1.61
N GLU A 199 -19.34 -4.85 -1.54
CA GLU A 199 -19.10 -5.92 -0.55
C GLU A 199 -17.72 -6.56 -0.72
N PHE A 200 -17.24 -6.74 -1.96
CA PHE A 200 -15.89 -7.21 -2.23
C PHE A 200 -14.81 -6.26 -1.69
N ARG A 201 -14.90 -4.97 -2.00
CA ARG A 201 -13.93 -3.98 -1.54
C ARG A 201 -13.94 -3.81 -0.02
N ASP A 202 -15.11 -3.87 0.60
CA ASP A 202 -15.21 -3.82 2.05
C ASP A 202 -14.53 -5.01 2.72
N ARG A 203 -14.65 -6.22 2.16
CA ARG A 203 -13.89 -7.40 2.63
C ARG A 203 -12.38 -7.23 2.44
N MET A 204 -11.95 -6.60 1.35
CA MET A 204 -10.53 -6.39 1.04
C MET A 204 -9.90 -5.17 1.72
N ARG A 205 -10.69 -4.40 2.49
CA ARG A 205 -10.22 -3.20 3.20
C ARG A 205 -9.13 -3.50 4.21
N VAL A 206 -9.14 -4.68 4.85
CA VAL A 206 -8.14 -5.09 5.86
C VAL A 206 -6.72 -5.12 5.30
N PHE A 207 -6.56 -5.27 3.99
CA PHE A 207 -5.26 -5.28 3.33
C PHE A 207 -4.72 -3.88 3.04
N ALA A 208 -5.55 -2.83 3.11
CA ALA A 208 -5.15 -1.45 2.81
C ALA A 208 -4.04 -0.91 3.72
N GLN A 209 -3.83 -1.52 4.90
CA GLN A 209 -2.74 -1.14 5.80
C GLN A 209 -1.34 -1.53 5.32
N PHE A 210 -1.24 -2.47 4.36
CA PHE A 210 0.03 -3.00 3.85
C PHE A 210 0.47 -2.39 2.53
N TYR A 211 -0.38 -1.54 1.95
CA TYR A 211 -0.21 -0.98 0.61
C TYR A 211 -0.39 0.53 0.67
N THR A 212 0.28 1.24 -0.24
CA THR A 212 -0.13 2.61 -0.57
C THR A 212 -1.54 2.61 -1.19
N ALA A 213 -2.20 3.77 -1.21
CA ALA A 213 -3.54 3.91 -1.79
C ALA A 213 -3.59 3.44 -3.25
N GLN A 214 -2.54 3.77 -4.03
CA GLN A 214 -2.44 3.36 -5.43
C GLN A 214 -2.25 1.84 -5.57
N GLU A 215 -1.34 1.25 -4.78
CA GLU A 215 -1.09 -0.19 -4.80
C GLU A 215 -2.32 -0.99 -4.36
N HIS A 216 -3.07 -0.49 -3.37
CA HIS A 216 -4.30 -1.12 -2.90
C HIS A 216 -5.38 -1.13 -3.99
N GLU A 217 -5.59 0.01 -4.67
CA GLU A 217 -6.57 0.07 -5.77
C GLU A 217 -6.15 -0.80 -6.96
N GLN A 218 -4.85 -0.88 -7.25
CA GLN A 218 -4.31 -1.79 -8.28
C GLN A 218 -4.53 -3.26 -7.88
N PHE A 219 -4.29 -3.61 -6.62
CA PHE A 219 -4.56 -4.94 -6.09
C PHE A 219 -6.03 -5.34 -6.25
N LEU A 220 -6.96 -4.45 -5.88
CA LEU A 220 -8.40 -4.69 -6.06
C LEU A 220 -8.77 -4.90 -7.53
N THR A 221 -8.24 -4.05 -8.41
CA THR A 221 -8.49 -4.12 -9.86
C THR A 221 -7.97 -5.43 -10.45
N ASN A 222 -6.79 -5.87 -10.01
CA ASN A 222 -6.20 -7.13 -10.46
C ASN A 222 -7.02 -8.35 -10.01
N LEU A 223 -7.55 -8.35 -8.78
CA LEU A 223 -8.42 -9.42 -8.30
C LEU A 223 -9.78 -9.45 -9.03
N GLU A 224 -10.37 -8.28 -9.30
CA GLU A 224 -11.59 -8.18 -10.11
C GLU A 224 -11.35 -8.74 -11.52
N ARG A 225 -10.23 -8.37 -12.15
CA ARG A 225 -9.82 -8.88 -13.47
C ARG A 225 -9.54 -10.38 -13.45
N GLU A 226 -8.91 -10.90 -12.41
CA GLU A 226 -8.67 -12.34 -12.26
C GLU A 226 -10.01 -13.11 -12.20
N ARG A 227 -10.97 -12.63 -11.40
CA ARG A 227 -12.32 -13.23 -11.32
C ARG A 227 -13.01 -13.22 -12.68
N GLU A 228 -12.96 -12.10 -13.39
CA GLU A 228 -13.53 -11.96 -14.75
C GLU A 228 -12.91 -12.97 -15.71
N LEU A 229 -11.57 -13.08 -15.71
CA LEU A 229 -10.86 -14.03 -16.57
C LEU A 229 -11.20 -15.49 -16.25
N ARG A 230 -11.37 -15.83 -14.96
CA ARG A 230 -11.78 -17.19 -14.56
C ARG A 230 -13.19 -17.51 -15.03
N LEU A 231 -14.14 -16.58 -14.89
CA LEU A 231 -15.50 -16.75 -15.40
C LEU A 231 -15.49 -16.88 -16.92
N ARG A 232 -14.76 -16.00 -17.61
CA ARG A 232 -14.64 -16.05 -19.07
C ARG A 232 -14.02 -17.36 -19.55
N LEU A 233 -13.02 -17.87 -18.82
CA LEU A 233 -12.40 -19.15 -19.14
C LEU A 233 -13.40 -20.31 -18.97
N SER A 234 -14.20 -20.31 -17.89
CA SER A 234 -15.26 -21.29 -17.68
C SER A 234 -16.31 -21.25 -18.80
N GLU A 235 -16.71 -20.06 -19.26
CA GLU A 235 -17.63 -19.90 -20.39
C GLU A 235 -17.03 -20.48 -21.67
N LEU A 236 -15.76 -20.17 -21.96
CA LEU A 236 -15.06 -20.66 -23.14
C LEU A 236 -14.91 -22.17 -23.13
N TYR A 237 -14.64 -22.78 -21.97
CA TYR A 237 -14.65 -24.24 -21.84
C TYR A 237 -16.03 -24.83 -22.13
N ARG A 238 -17.10 -24.23 -21.56
CA ARG A 238 -18.48 -24.64 -21.85
C ARG A 238 -18.81 -24.55 -23.35
N TYR A 239 -18.35 -23.51 -24.05
CA TYR A 239 -18.54 -23.39 -25.50
C TYR A 239 -17.82 -24.50 -26.26
N ARG A 240 -16.59 -24.83 -25.88
CA ARG A 240 -15.84 -25.95 -26.48
C ARG A 240 -16.51 -27.30 -26.25
N GLU A 241 -17.04 -27.55 -25.05
CA GLU A 241 -17.77 -28.78 -24.74
C GLU A 241 -19.04 -28.95 -25.60
N ASN A 242 -19.69 -27.83 -25.94
CA ASN A 242 -20.84 -27.81 -26.85
C ASN A 242 -20.44 -27.75 -28.34
N GLY A 243 -19.18 -28.00 -28.67
CA GLY A 243 -18.68 -28.12 -30.04
C GLY A 243 -18.41 -26.79 -30.75
N ILE A 244 -18.45 -25.65 -30.04
CA ILE A 244 -18.18 -24.35 -30.62
C ILE A 244 -16.67 -24.15 -30.72
N THR A 245 -16.19 -23.85 -31.93
CA THR A 245 -14.76 -23.73 -32.20
C THR A 245 -14.36 -22.32 -32.65
N LYS A 246 -15.33 -21.48 -33.04
CA LYS A 246 -15.08 -20.07 -33.43
C LYS A 246 -15.68 -19.10 -32.42
N HIS A 247 -14.98 -17.99 -32.20
CA HIS A 247 -15.43 -16.98 -31.24
C HIS A 247 -16.76 -16.31 -31.64
N GLU A 248 -16.95 -16.10 -32.93
CA GLU A 248 -18.15 -15.45 -33.50
C GLU A 248 -19.44 -16.24 -33.26
N GLU A 249 -19.32 -17.56 -33.12
CA GLU A 249 -20.45 -18.47 -32.89
C GLU A 249 -20.94 -18.44 -31.43
N CYS A 250 -20.14 -17.93 -30.48
CA CYS A 250 -20.50 -17.88 -29.06
C CYS A 250 -21.77 -17.04 -28.81
N ALA A 251 -21.87 -15.86 -29.44
CA ALA A 251 -23.01 -14.96 -29.24
C ALA A 251 -24.32 -15.57 -29.78
N HIS A 252 -24.25 -16.27 -30.92
CA HIS A 252 -25.39 -16.96 -31.50
C HIS A 252 -25.83 -18.16 -30.64
N PHE A 253 -24.88 -18.90 -30.10
CA PHE A 253 -25.16 -20.01 -29.17
C PHE A 253 -25.82 -19.52 -27.88
N GLU A 254 -25.34 -18.43 -27.28
CA GLU A 254 -25.99 -17.82 -26.11
C GLU A 254 -27.43 -17.37 -26.41
N GLN A 255 -27.69 -16.79 -27.58
CA GLN A 255 -29.03 -16.39 -28.01
C GLN A 255 -29.95 -17.60 -28.17
N ILE A 256 -29.48 -18.70 -28.77
CA ILE A 256 -30.24 -19.94 -28.90
C ILE A 256 -30.56 -20.49 -27.50
N LEU A 257 -29.56 -20.60 -26.61
CA LEU A 257 -29.78 -21.07 -25.24
C LEU A 257 -30.81 -20.22 -24.50
N ALA A 258 -30.69 -18.89 -24.59
CA ALA A 258 -31.63 -17.96 -23.96
C ALA A 258 -33.06 -18.10 -24.53
N HIS A 259 -33.20 -18.33 -25.84
CA HIS A 259 -34.49 -18.53 -26.49
C HIS A 259 -35.12 -19.88 -26.13
N THR A 260 -34.33 -20.96 -26.11
CA THR A 260 -34.78 -22.30 -25.68
C THR A 260 -35.19 -22.28 -24.20
N GLN A 261 -34.47 -21.55 -23.36
CA GLN A 261 -34.80 -21.43 -21.94
C GLN A 261 -36.09 -20.63 -21.72
N ARG A 262 -36.30 -19.53 -22.46
CA ARG A 262 -37.57 -18.79 -22.47
C ARG A 262 -38.74 -19.64 -22.99
N GLN A 263 -38.52 -20.46 -24.02
CA GLN A 263 -39.54 -21.38 -24.51
C GLN A 263 -39.92 -22.41 -23.45
N ASN A 264 -38.94 -23.02 -22.78
CA ASN A 264 -39.20 -23.95 -21.68
C ASN A 264 -39.95 -23.27 -20.52
N ASP A 265 -39.54 -22.07 -20.10
CA ASP A 265 -40.24 -21.30 -19.06
C ASP A 265 -41.70 -20.95 -19.48
N THR A 266 -41.95 -20.68 -20.76
CA THR A 266 -43.32 -20.43 -21.27
C THR A 266 -44.18 -21.69 -21.37
N VAL A 267 -43.57 -22.84 -21.67
CA VAL A 267 -44.25 -24.14 -21.72
C VAL A 267 -44.60 -24.61 -20.31
N ASP A 268 -43.72 -24.40 -19.34
CA ASP A 268 -43.99 -24.66 -17.92
C ASP A 268 -45.13 -23.74 -17.41
N HIS A 269 -45.12 -22.46 -17.77
CA HIS A 269 -46.19 -21.52 -17.43
C HIS A 269 -47.55 -21.84 -18.09
N TRP A 270 -47.54 -22.42 -19.30
CA TRP A 270 -48.75 -22.91 -19.98
C TRP A 270 -49.25 -24.25 -19.43
N SER A 271 -48.35 -25.10 -18.93
CA SER A 271 -48.68 -26.39 -18.33
C SER A 271 -49.27 -26.23 -16.92
N GLU A 272 -48.82 -25.23 -16.15
CA GLU A 272 -49.47 -24.82 -14.89
C GLU A 272 -50.90 -24.31 -15.11
N LYS A 273 -51.18 -23.59 -16.21
CA LYS A 273 -52.52 -23.04 -16.50
C LYS A 273 -53.52 -24.07 -17.04
N LYS A 274 -53.08 -25.23 -17.54
CA LYS A 274 -53.97 -26.32 -18.00
C LYS A 274 -54.26 -27.39 -16.94
N SER A 275 -53.61 -27.33 -15.78
CA SER A 275 -53.78 -28.31 -14.70
C SER A 275 -54.88 -27.86 -13.73
N GLY A 276 -56.10 -27.75 -14.25
CA GLY A 276 -57.30 -27.34 -13.51
C GLY A 276 -58.52 -28.14 -13.93
N SER A 277 -58.46 -29.48 -13.93
CA SER A 277 -59.65 -30.34 -13.78
C SER A 277 -59.29 -31.79 -13.45
N SER A 278 -60.00 -32.30 -12.43
CA SER A 278 -60.05 -33.61 -11.78
C SER A 278 -59.49 -34.85 -12.51
N GLY A 279 -58.63 -35.61 -11.81
CA GLY A 279 -58.34 -37.00 -12.13
C GLY A 279 -57.08 -37.55 -11.45
N GLN A 280 -57.26 -38.55 -10.59
CA GLN A 280 -56.24 -39.15 -9.73
C GLN A 280 -55.38 -40.16 -10.51
N SER A 281 -54.07 -39.90 -10.68
CA SER A 281 -53.06 -40.96 -10.91
C SER A 281 -51.64 -40.44 -10.62
N THR A 282 -50.87 -41.27 -9.92
CA THR A 282 -49.46 -41.10 -9.50
C THR A 282 -48.49 -40.75 -10.65
N PRO A 283 -47.56 -39.80 -10.46
CA PRO A 283 -46.38 -39.68 -11.33
C PRO A 283 -45.07 -40.00 -10.61
N ILE A 284 -44.30 -40.87 -11.26
CA ILE A 284 -42.89 -41.18 -11.05
C ILE A 284 -42.08 -39.88 -11.20
N HIS A 285 -41.27 -39.55 -10.19
CA HIS A 285 -40.34 -38.41 -10.22
C HIS A 285 -39.26 -38.62 -11.29
N ARG A 286 -39.29 -37.80 -12.36
CA ARG A 286 -38.13 -37.55 -13.22
C ARG A 286 -37.44 -36.26 -12.74
N SER A 287 -36.19 -36.40 -12.36
CA SER A 287 -35.30 -35.36 -11.83
C SER A 287 -34.83 -34.38 -12.92
N THR A 288 -35.36 -33.16 -12.96
CA THR A 288 -34.79 -32.08 -13.80
C THR A 288 -34.54 -30.78 -13.06
N SER A 289 -34.95 -30.64 -11.79
CA SER A 289 -34.70 -29.41 -11.01
C SER A 289 -33.33 -29.34 -10.33
N LYS A 290 -32.54 -30.43 -10.30
CA LYS A 290 -31.23 -30.46 -9.62
C LYS A 290 -30.15 -29.65 -10.33
N ARG A 291 -30.31 -29.36 -11.62
CA ARG A 291 -29.29 -28.74 -12.47
C ARG A 291 -29.16 -27.22 -12.30
N ARG A 292 -30.17 -26.54 -11.72
CA ARG A 292 -30.19 -25.06 -11.58
C ARG A 292 -29.53 -24.56 -10.29
N GLU A 293 -29.34 -25.42 -9.28
CA GLU A 293 -28.60 -25.09 -8.05
C GLU A 293 -27.11 -25.46 -8.13
N GLU A 294 -26.75 -26.47 -8.93
CA GLU A 294 -25.35 -26.86 -9.17
C GLU A 294 -24.56 -25.76 -9.92
N GLU A 295 -25.20 -25.00 -10.83
CA GLU A 295 -24.55 -23.93 -11.60
C GLU A 295 -24.22 -22.66 -10.78
N LYS A 296 -24.90 -22.42 -9.65
CA LYS A 296 -24.54 -21.33 -8.72
C LYS A 296 -23.48 -21.76 -7.69
N ASN A 297 -23.40 -23.05 -7.37
CA ASN A 297 -22.40 -23.60 -6.45
C ASN A 297 -21.02 -23.79 -7.10
N TYR A 298 -20.93 -23.82 -8.43
CA TYR A 298 -19.64 -23.90 -9.14
C TYR A 298 -18.76 -22.64 -9.00
N ALA A 299 -19.30 -21.54 -8.48
CA ALA A 299 -18.53 -20.32 -8.18
C ALA A 299 -17.91 -20.31 -6.77
N SER A 300 -18.12 -21.35 -5.94
CA SER A 300 -17.65 -21.37 -4.54
C SER A 300 -16.92 -22.64 -4.08
N ILE A 301 -16.71 -23.64 -4.94
CA ILE A 301 -15.90 -24.81 -4.57
C ILE A 301 -14.91 -25.09 -5.70
N ASP A 302 -13.65 -24.67 -5.51
CA ASP A 302 -12.56 -25.32 -6.22
C ASP A 302 -11.29 -25.39 -5.34
N ARG A 303 -11.34 -26.35 -4.40
CA ARG A 303 -10.16 -26.96 -3.80
C ARG A 303 -10.38 -28.47 -3.80
N LYS A 304 -9.92 -29.11 -4.88
CA LYS A 304 -9.25 -30.43 -4.93
C LYS A 304 -9.55 -31.08 -6.27
N TYR A 305 -8.59 -31.04 -7.19
CA TYR A 305 -8.25 -32.20 -8.01
C TYR A 305 -6.76 -32.16 -8.34
N THR A 306 -5.98 -32.89 -7.54
CA THR A 306 -4.67 -33.40 -7.93
C THR A 306 -4.88 -34.85 -8.30
N VAL A 307 -4.68 -35.20 -9.56
CA VAL A 307 -4.41 -36.59 -9.95
C VAL A 307 -3.18 -36.60 -10.85
N LYS A 308 -2.21 -37.37 -10.39
CA LYS A 308 -0.97 -37.77 -11.05
C LYS A 308 -1.27 -38.56 -12.32
N GLN A 309 -0.43 -38.40 -13.34
CA GLN A 309 -0.03 -39.53 -14.17
C GLN A 309 1.42 -39.36 -14.64
N ASP A 310 2.22 -40.35 -14.25
CA ASP A 310 3.49 -40.79 -14.84
C ASP A 310 3.30 -41.07 -16.36
N LEU A 311 4.27 -41.20 -17.28
CA LEU A 311 5.68 -41.59 -17.26
C LEU A 311 6.26 -41.39 -18.70
N VAL A 312 7.60 -41.29 -18.81
CA VAL A 312 8.52 -41.63 -19.94
C VAL A 312 8.84 -40.62 -21.09
N ASN A 313 10.08 -40.13 -21.00
CA ASN A 313 11.15 -39.93 -22.00
C ASN A 313 10.88 -40.12 -23.51
N SER A 314 11.36 -39.16 -24.33
CA SER A 314 12.44 -39.40 -25.32
C SER A 314 12.92 -38.11 -26.04
N THR A 315 14.22 -37.85 -25.88
CA THR A 315 15.24 -37.43 -26.88
C THR A 315 15.06 -36.25 -27.86
N VAL A 316 15.95 -35.26 -27.67
CA VAL A 316 16.99 -34.76 -28.63
C VAL A 316 16.67 -33.58 -29.58
N SER A 317 17.64 -32.64 -29.59
CA SER A 317 18.11 -31.70 -30.62
C SER A 317 17.62 -30.24 -30.67
N GLN A 318 18.53 -29.37 -30.21
CA GLN A 318 19.12 -28.17 -30.84
C GLN A 318 18.27 -27.19 -31.69
N ALA A 319 18.47 -25.91 -31.32
CA ALA A 319 18.72 -24.71 -32.14
C ALA A 319 17.62 -23.63 -32.26
N ASN A 320 18.03 -22.43 -31.82
CA ASN A 320 17.74 -21.06 -32.29
C ASN A 320 16.29 -20.54 -32.35
N HIS A 321 15.97 -19.50 -31.56
CA HIS A 321 16.16 -18.09 -31.97
C HIS A 321 15.68 -17.07 -30.91
N ASN A 322 16.54 -16.06 -30.70
CA ASN A 322 16.30 -14.61 -30.58
C ASN A 322 15.20 -14.09 -29.62
N ARG A 323 15.67 -13.43 -28.55
CA ARG A 323 14.91 -12.51 -27.72
C ARG A 323 15.09 -11.07 -28.24
N THR A 324 13.98 -10.45 -28.62
CA THR A 324 13.88 -9.05 -29.07
C THR A 324 13.86 -8.09 -27.88
N THR A 325 14.92 -7.29 -27.74
CA THR A 325 14.87 -5.90 -27.25
C THR A 325 14.52 -5.01 -28.46
N THR A 326 13.80 -3.88 -28.37
CA THR A 326 14.16 -2.49 -27.95
C THR A 326 12.89 -1.61 -28.20
N PRO A 327 12.87 -0.26 -28.15
CA PRO A 327 13.68 0.77 -27.46
C PRO A 327 12.86 1.96 -26.87
N ALA A 328 13.56 2.89 -26.20
CA ALA A 328 13.20 4.31 -26.17
C ALA A 328 14.41 5.15 -26.65
N ASN A 329 14.15 6.05 -27.62
CA ASN A 329 15.05 7.04 -28.23
C ASN A 329 15.62 8.01 -27.17
N GLN A 330 16.88 8.46 -27.14
CA GLN A 330 17.81 9.07 -28.11
C GLN A 330 17.44 10.52 -28.52
N TRP A 331 18.41 11.43 -28.37
CA TRP A 331 18.87 12.54 -29.25
C TRP A 331 20.30 12.88 -28.77
N ALA A 332 21.38 12.42 -29.43
CA ALA A 332 22.04 12.91 -30.67
C ALA A 332 22.99 14.09 -30.38
N GLU A 333 24.33 13.90 -30.36
CA GLU A 333 25.33 13.98 -31.48
C GLU A 333 26.06 15.34 -31.41
N LEU A 334 27.34 15.60 -31.75
CA LEU A 334 28.57 14.98 -32.29
C LEU A 334 29.69 16.04 -31.94
N ASP A 335 31.02 15.85 -31.91
CA ASP A 335 31.91 15.24 -32.89
C ASP A 335 33.39 15.24 -32.41
N SER A 336 34.17 14.28 -32.92
CA SER A 336 35.60 14.39 -33.33
C SER A 336 36.78 14.52 -32.34
N ASN A 337 37.68 13.53 -32.42
CA ASN A 337 39.07 13.43 -31.90
C ASN A 337 40.06 13.75 -33.09
N PRO A 338 41.44 13.67 -33.06
CA PRO A 338 42.37 13.15 -32.03
C PRO A 338 43.79 13.84 -31.94
N ASN A 339 44.68 13.23 -31.12
CA ASN A 339 46.17 13.28 -31.10
C ASN A 339 46.83 14.51 -30.40
N THR A 340 47.96 14.43 -29.67
CA THR A 340 49.19 13.66 -29.91
C THR A 340 50.11 13.67 -28.66
N SER A 341 50.71 12.51 -28.35
CA SER A 341 52.13 12.24 -28.00
C SER A 341 52.92 12.94 -26.88
N ASN A 342 53.70 12.07 -26.20
CA ASN A 342 55.14 12.15 -25.88
C ASN A 342 55.56 12.77 -24.54
N GLN A 343 56.14 11.93 -23.65
CA GLN A 343 57.60 11.79 -23.38
C GLN A 343 58.06 12.80 -22.33
N SER A 344 58.96 12.56 -21.38
CA SER A 344 59.83 11.42 -21.06
C SER A 344 60.65 11.82 -19.80
N THR A 345 61.42 10.85 -19.29
CA THR A 345 62.80 11.00 -18.73
C THR A 345 62.99 11.72 -17.37
N SER A 346 63.82 11.28 -16.43
CA SER A 346 64.71 10.10 -16.27
C SER A 346 65.55 10.29 -14.99
N SER A 347 65.64 9.25 -14.14
CA SER A 347 66.86 8.60 -13.56
C SER A 347 67.97 9.47 -12.90
N PRO A 348 69.12 8.94 -12.37
CA PRO A 348 69.58 7.55 -12.12
C PRO A 348 70.19 7.32 -10.69
N SER A 349 70.42 6.09 -10.22
CA SER A 349 71.72 5.36 -10.24
C SER A 349 71.52 4.00 -9.52
N SER A 350 71.73 2.83 -10.15
CA SER A 350 73.00 2.06 -10.38
C SER A 350 73.59 1.50 -9.06
N LEU A 351 74.00 0.24 -8.83
CA LEU A 351 74.34 -0.97 -9.60
C LEU A 351 74.22 -2.21 -8.67
N HIS A 352 73.72 -3.35 -9.14
CA HIS A 352 74.50 -4.59 -9.40
C HIS A 352 73.62 -5.79 -9.78
N GLU A 353 74.01 -6.44 -10.86
CA GLU A 353 73.42 -7.67 -11.44
C GLU A 353 73.67 -8.93 -10.61
N LYS A 354 72.67 -9.82 -10.55
CA LYS A 354 72.72 -11.17 -11.17
C LYS A 354 71.39 -11.94 -11.05
N SER A 355 70.78 -12.20 -12.20
CA SER A 355 70.09 -13.41 -12.70
C SER A 355 69.27 -14.33 -11.75
N TYR A 356 67.95 -14.40 -12.03
CA TYR A 356 66.98 -15.54 -12.04
C TYR A 356 67.18 -16.72 -11.05
N ASN A 357 66.20 -17.27 -10.32
CA ASN A 357 64.74 -17.18 -10.30
C ASN A 357 64.21 -17.68 -8.92
N SER A 358 63.02 -17.19 -8.51
CA SER A 358 62.08 -17.70 -7.47
C SER A 358 62.44 -17.67 -5.96
N GLY A 359 61.62 -16.97 -5.14
CA GLY A 359 61.55 -17.10 -3.67
C GLY A 359 61.05 -15.85 -2.92
N SER A 360 60.01 -15.97 -2.10
CA SER A 360 59.19 -14.93 -1.43
C SER A 360 59.76 -14.31 -0.13
N THR A 361 59.60 -13.00 0.14
CA THR A 361 59.30 -12.45 1.50
C THR A 361 58.73 -11.00 1.50
N ILE A 362 57.47 -10.89 1.92
CA ILE A 362 56.70 -9.88 2.71
C ILE A 362 57.07 -8.38 2.63
N GLN A 363 56.13 -7.60 2.08
CA GLN A 363 56.04 -6.14 2.12
C GLN A 363 54.80 -5.75 2.94
N GLU A 364 54.92 -4.72 3.79
CA GLU A 364 53.83 -4.14 4.59
C GLU A 364 52.61 -3.80 3.73
N ARG A 365 51.41 -4.18 4.20
CA ARG A 365 50.19 -4.23 3.38
C ARG A 365 49.48 -2.88 3.36
N ASP A 366 49.61 -2.14 2.26
CA ASP A 366 48.90 -0.89 2.04
C ASP A 366 47.50 -1.14 1.45
N ILE A 367 46.47 -1.01 2.31
CA ILE A 367 45.09 -1.33 1.95
C ILE A 367 44.46 -0.32 0.97
N GLU A 368 45.03 0.88 0.80
CA GLU A 368 44.51 1.84 -0.17
C GLU A 368 44.69 1.37 -1.62
N LEU A 369 45.73 0.59 -1.87
CA LEU A 369 46.08 0.04 -3.18
C LEU A 369 45.38 -1.30 -3.50
N GLU A 370 44.65 -1.86 -2.54
CA GLU A 370 43.96 -3.13 -2.74
C GLU A 370 42.67 -2.99 -3.55
N ALA A 371 42.40 -3.98 -4.39
CA ALA A 371 41.20 -4.00 -5.23
C ALA A 371 39.93 -3.91 -4.38
N ALA A 372 38.95 -3.14 -4.87
CA ALA A 372 37.70 -2.81 -4.19
C ALA A 372 37.84 -2.00 -2.89
N SER A 373 39.05 -1.57 -2.48
CA SER A 373 39.23 -0.70 -1.30
C SER A 373 38.40 0.58 -1.41
N HIS A 374 38.25 1.16 -2.61
CA HIS A 374 37.45 2.35 -2.86
C HIS A 374 35.95 2.16 -2.59
N LEU A 375 35.44 0.93 -2.59
CA LEU A 375 34.05 0.59 -2.26
C LEU A 375 33.81 0.46 -0.75
N LEU A 376 34.89 0.44 0.03
CA LEU A 376 34.83 0.41 1.49
C LEU A 376 34.95 1.83 2.02
N THR A 377 34.16 2.14 3.04
CA THR A 377 34.33 3.37 3.80
C THR A 377 35.63 3.36 4.59
N LYS A 378 36.12 4.53 5.03
CA LYS A 378 37.39 4.64 5.79
C LYS A 378 37.41 3.72 7.03
N GLN A 379 36.27 3.57 7.69
CA GLN A 379 36.10 2.67 8.85
C GLN A 379 36.12 1.19 8.47
N GLU A 380 35.53 0.84 7.33
CA GLU A 380 35.55 -0.53 6.81
C GLU A 380 36.94 -0.92 6.33
N LYS A 381 37.71 0.03 5.77
CA LYS A 381 39.13 -0.18 5.44
C LYS A 381 39.96 -0.42 6.69
N SER A 382 39.78 0.36 7.76
CA SER A 382 40.50 0.11 9.03
C SER A 382 40.13 -1.25 9.64
N LEU A 383 38.87 -1.67 9.51
CA LEU A 383 38.42 -2.97 10.00
C LEU A 383 39.01 -4.11 9.16
N CYS A 384 39.17 -3.93 7.85
CA CYS A 384 39.87 -4.88 6.98
C CYS A 384 41.35 -5.01 7.34
N ILE A 385 42.03 -3.91 7.66
CA ILE A 385 43.43 -3.93 8.14
C ILE A 385 43.53 -4.71 9.45
N GLN A 386 42.67 -4.40 10.42
CA GLN A 386 42.70 -5.01 11.75
C GLN A 386 42.38 -6.51 11.74
N LEU A 387 41.46 -6.93 10.87
CA LEU A 387 41.08 -8.33 10.71
C LEU A 387 41.95 -9.06 9.66
N ASP A 388 42.97 -8.38 9.12
CA ASP A 388 43.83 -8.81 8.00
C ASP A 388 43.04 -9.38 6.80
N LEU A 389 41.84 -8.85 6.56
CA LEU A 389 40.96 -9.28 5.49
C LEU A 389 41.19 -8.42 4.24
N LYS A 390 41.12 -9.05 3.06
CA LYS A 390 41.06 -8.27 1.81
C LYS A 390 39.73 -7.52 1.74
N PRO A 391 39.71 -6.27 1.24
CA PRO A 391 38.47 -5.53 1.02
C PRO A 391 37.40 -6.36 0.29
N THR A 392 37.81 -7.20 -0.66
CA THR A 392 36.93 -8.14 -1.35
C THR A 392 36.34 -9.23 -0.46
N GLN A 393 37.10 -9.76 0.51
CA GLN A 393 36.63 -10.77 1.48
C GLN A 393 35.69 -10.16 2.52
N TYR A 394 35.95 -8.92 2.93
CA TYR A 394 35.02 -8.20 3.80
C TYR A 394 33.68 -7.97 3.11
N LEU A 395 33.70 -7.59 1.82
CA LEU A 395 32.47 -7.40 1.05
C LEU A 395 31.67 -8.71 0.89
N THR A 396 32.31 -9.87 0.70
CA THR A 396 31.59 -11.14 0.62
C THR A 396 30.96 -11.53 1.96
N GLN A 397 31.66 -11.34 3.08
CA GLN A 397 31.08 -11.55 4.41
C GLN A 397 29.93 -10.58 4.71
N LYS A 398 30.08 -9.30 4.37
CA LYS A 398 29.02 -8.30 4.49
C LYS A 398 27.78 -8.70 3.67
N THR A 399 27.99 -9.24 2.47
CA THR A 399 26.90 -9.72 1.60
C THR A 399 26.16 -10.90 2.22
N LEU A 400 26.87 -11.85 2.84
CA LEU A 400 26.26 -12.98 3.56
C LEU A 400 25.42 -12.53 4.77
N LEU A 401 25.87 -11.52 5.53
CA LEU A 401 25.11 -10.97 6.65
C LEU A 401 23.83 -10.26 6.20
N LEU A 402 23.89 -9.54 5.07
CA LEU A 402 22.69 -8.96 4.46
C LEU A 402 21.73 -10.06 3.97
N GLN A 403 22.26 -11.17 3.48
CA GLN A 403 21.47 -12.34 3.07
C GLN A 403 20.77 -13.00 4.27
N MET A 404 21.41 -13.04 5.45
CA MET A 404 20.78 -13.45 6.72
C MET A 404 19.67 -12.47 7.17
N TYR A 405 19.87 -11.17 6.95
CA TYR A 405 18.87 -10.15 7.24
C TYR A 405 17.62 -10.27 6.33
N ILE A 406 17.82 -10.59 5.05
CA ILE A 406 16.73 -10.90 4.11
C ILE A 406 15.99 -12.19 4.54
N CYS A 407 16.71 -13.17 5.09
CA CYS A 407 16.12 -14.39 5.67
C CYS A 407 15.25 -14.06 6.91
N TYR A 408 15.68 -13.12 7.76
CA TYR A 408 14.89 -12.60 8.88
C TYR A 408 13.59 -11.91 8.42
N ILE A 409 13.64 -11.16 7.31
CA ILE A 409 12.44 -10.59 6.67
C ILE A 409 11.51 -11.69 6.13
N ALA A 410 12.05 -12.81 5.62
CA ALA A 410 11.25 -13.97 5.21
C ALA A 410 10.53 -14.64 6.41
N VAL A 411 11.19 -14.70 7.58
CA VAL A 411 10.58 -15.18 8.84
C VAL A 411 9.48 -14.24 9.33
N MET A 412 9.67 -12.92 9.23
CA MET A 412 8.65 -11.94 9.57
C MET A 412 7.42 -12.03 8.64
N LYS A 413 7.62 -12.29 7.34
CA LYS A 413 6.52 -12.55 6.39
C LYS A 413 5.78 -13.86 6.69
N LEU A 414 6.49 -14.89 7.13
CA LEU A 414 5.90 -16.15 7.58
C LEU A 414 5.06 -15.95 8.86
N ALA A 415 5.51 -15.10 9.78
CA ALA A 415 4.73 -14.74 10.97
C ALA A 415 3.44 -13.98 10.62
N VAL A 416 3.47 -13.07 9.63
CA VAL A 416 2.28 -12.38 9.10
C VAL A 416 1.31 -13.38 8.45
N PHE A 417 1.82 -14.39 7.74
CA PHE A 417 1.01 -15.48 7.18
C PHE A 417 0.33 -16.32 8.28
N CYS A 418 1.01 -16.60 9.39
CA CYS A 418 0.40 -17.26 10.55
C CYS A 418 -0.65 -16.39 11.25
N LEU A 419 -0.46 -15.07 11.29
CA LEU A 419 -1.43 -14.12 11.86
C LEU A 419 -2.70 -14.03 11.01
N LEU A 420 -2.59 -14.11 9.68
CA LEU A 420 -3.72 -14.24 8.76
C LEU A 420 -4.43 -15.59 8.87
N ALA A 421 -3.69 -16.67 9.16
CA ALA A 421 -4.29 -17.98 9.45
C ALA A 421 -5.09 -17.97 10.77
N ILE A 422 -4.65 -17.23 11.80
CA ILE A 422 -5.43 -17.01 13.04
C ILE A 422 -6.70 -16.20 12.76
N ILE A 423 -6.64 -15.19 11.90
CA ILE A 423 -7.82 -14.42 11.46
C ILE A 423 -8.84 -15.33 10.73
N SER A 424 -8.40 -16.37 10.02
CA SER A 424 -9.29 -17.36 9.38
C SER A 424 -9.98 -18.32 10.36
N VAL A 425 -9.43 -18.54 11.55
CA VAL A 425 -10.08 -19.32 12.63
C VAL A 425 -11.10 -18.47 13.40
N VAL A 426 -10.97 -17.14 13.36
CA VAL A 426 -11.88 -16.16 14.01
C VAL A 426 -13.13 -15.85 13.15
N TYR A 427 -13.19 -16.29 11.89
CA TYR A 427 -14.43 -16.31 11.11
C TYR A 427 -15.37 -17.44 11.59
N ALA A 428 -15.91 -17.26 12.80
CA ALA A 428 -17.14 -17.93 13.20
C ALA A 428 -18.28 -17.33 12.35
N GLU A 429 -18.80 -18.12 11.40
CA GLU A 429 -19.99 -17.73 10.64
C GLU A 429 -21.22 -17.83 11.56
N GLU A 430 -21.67 -16.71 12.12
CA GLU A 430 -22.96 -16.64 12.81
C GLU A 430 -24.11 -16.61 11.79
N TYR A 431 -25.25 -17.23 12.13
CA TYR A 431 -26.49 -17.10 11.37
C TYR A 431 -26.96 -15.64 11.35
N THR A 432 -27.69 -15.26 10.31
CA THR A 432 -28.19 -13.88 10.13
C THR A 432 -29.00 -13.40 11.34
N ASN A 433 -28.65 -12.25 11.89
CA ASN A 433 -29.31 -11.62 13.04
C ASN A 433 -30.56 -10.80 12.67
N LYS A 434 -30.95 -10.79 11.39
CA LYS A 434 -32.06 -9.98 10.86
C LYS A 434 -33.40 -10.27 11.55
N PHE A 435 -33.55 -11.46 12.12
CA PHE A 435 -34.78 -12.01 12.68
C PHE A 435 -34.74 -12.16 14.21
N ASP A 436 -33.76 -11.58 14.88
CA ASP A 436 -33.59 -11.72 16.33
C ASP A 436 -34.59 -10.91 17.18
N ASN A 437 -35.37 -10.03 16.55
CA ASN A 437 -36.35 -9.16 17.23
C ASN A 437 -37.81 -9.62 17.03
N ILE A 438 -38.03 -10.87 16.64
CA ILE A 438 -39.38 -11.42 16.52
C ILE A 438 -39.99 -11.62 17.91
N ASN A 439 -41.26 -11.25 18.07
CA ASN A 439 -42.02 -11.53 19.29
C ASN A 439 -42.54 -12.97 19.30
N ILE A 440 -41.80 -13.85 19.95
CA ILE A 440 -42.14 -15.29 20.03
C ILE A 440 -43.34 -15.54 20.92
N ASP A 441 -43.52 -14.73 21.97
CA ASP A 441 -44.65 -14.90 22.89
C ASP A 441 -45.98 -14.74 22.16
N GLU A 442 -46.05 -13.77 21.25
CA GLU A 442 -47.20 -13.56 20.39
C GLU A 442 -47.43 -14.76 19.44
N ILE A 443 -46.35 -15.32 18.88
CA ILE A 443 -46.43 -16.49 18.00
C ILE A 443 -46.91 -17.72 18.78
N ILE A 444 -46.38 -17.96 19.96
CA ILE A 444 -46.70 -19.11 20.80
C ILE A 444 -48.14 -19.03 21.34
N GLN A 445 -48.58 -17.84 21.75
CA GLN A 445 -49.94 -17.62 22.27
C GLN A 445 -51.01 -17.73 21.17
N ASN A 446 -50.66 -17.39 19.92
CA ASN A 446 -51.58 -17.44 18.79
C ASN A 446 -51.48 -18.78 18.04
N GLU A 447 -52.39 -19.71 18.37
CA GLU A 447 -52.41 -21.05 17.78
C GLU A 447 -52.47 -21.05 16.24
N ARG A 448 -53.18 -20.09 15.64
CA ARG A 448 -53.28 -19.96 14.18
C ARG A 448 -51.95 -19.53 13.56
N LEU A 449 -51.22 -18.66 14.24
CA LEU A 449 -49.91 -18.18 13.79
C LEU A 449 -48.87 -19.29 13.94
N LEU A 450 -48.78 -19.92 15.11
CA LEU A 450 -47.89 -21.06 15.36
C LEU A 450 -48.10 -22.18 14.35
N LYS A 451 -49.36 -22.53 14.04
CA LYS A 451 -49.68 -23.55 13.04
C LYS A 451 -49.11 -23.23 11.65
N ARG A 452 -49.11 -21.96 11.22
CA ARG A 452 -48.50 -21.55 9.94
C ARG A 452 -46.99 -21.75 9.91
N TYR A 453 -46.31 -21.50 11.03
CA TYR A 453 -44.87 -21.77 11.16
C TYR A 453 -44.58 -23.27 11.11
N ILE A 454 -45.36 -24.09 11.83
CA ILE A 454 -45.22 -25.55 11.84
C ILE A 454 -45.51 -26.15 10.46
N ASP A 455 -46.59 -25.71 9.81
CA ASP A 455 -46.96 -26.21 8.48
C ASP A 455 -45.91 -25.85 7.42
N CYS A 456 -45.27 -24.68 7.55
CA CYS A 456 -44.12 -24.28 6.73
C CYS A 456 -42.90 -25.20 6.97
N LEU A 457 -42.55 -25.47 8.23
CA LEU A 457 -41.46 -26.38 8.59
C LEU A 457 -41.75 -27.80 8.11
N LEU A 458 -43.01 -28.23 8.05
CA LEU A 458 -43.40 -29.56 7.58
C LEU A 458 -43.49 -29.69 6.05
N ASP A 459 -43.25 -28.64 5.27
CA ASP A 459 -43.41 -28.64 3.79
C ASP A 459 -44.81 -29.05 3.33
N LYS A 460 -45.84 -28.60 4.04
CA LYS A 460 -47.21 -28.86 3.58
C LYS A 460 -47.49 -28.06 2.29
N PRO A 461 -48.11 -28.70 1.28
CA PRO A 461 -48.53 -27.99 0.07
C PRO A 461 -49.54 -26.88 0.41
N ASP A 462 -49.57 -25.82 -0.40
CA ASP A 462 -50.49 -24.67 -0.30
C ASP A 462 -50.31 -23.72 0.91
N VAL A 463 -49.14 -23.75 1.58
CA VAL A 463 -48.85 -22.89 2.72
C VAL A 463 -47.88 -21.76 2.36
N ARG A 464 -48.30 -20.50 2.61
CA ARG A 464 -47.42 -19.33 2.48
C ARG A 464 -46.53 -19.20 3.72
N CYS A 465 -45.26 -19.56 3.57
CA CYS A 465 -44.26 -19.46 4.63
C CYS A 465 -43.89 -18.01 5.00
N PRO A 466 -43.86 -17.65 6.29
CA PRO A 466 -43.24 -16.42 6.76
C PRO A 466 -41.74 -16.38 6.41
N PRO A 467 -41.16 -15.20 6.10
CA PRO A 467 -39.75 -15.08 5.76
C PRO A 467 -38.81 -15.56 6.87
N GLU A 468 -39.22 -15.42 8.13
CA GLU A 468 -38.51 -15.92 9.32
C GLU A 468 -38.48 -17.45 9.32
N ALA A 469 -39.61 -18.09 8.99
CA ALA A 469 -39.74 -19.55 8.95
C ALA A 469 -38.93 -20.17 7.82
N ILE A 470 -38.84 -19.48 6.67
CA ILE A 470 -38.02 -19.91 5.53
C ILE A 470 -36.54 -19.94 5.93
N GLU A 471 -36.08 -18.92 6.65
CA GLU A 471 -34.69 -18.84 7.08
C GLU A 471 -34.37 -19.89 8.14
N LEU A 472 -35.24 -20.06 9.14
CA LEU A 472 -35.11 -21.14 10.13
C LEU A 472 -35.05 -22.52 9.44
N LYS A 473 -35.93 -22.75 8.47
CA LYS A 473 -36.01 -24.03 7.75
C LYS A 473 -34.71 -24.38 7.00
N LYS A 474 -33.97 -23.39 6.50
CA LYS A 474 -32.68 -23.64 5.81
C LYS A 474 -31.60 -24.13 6.75
N HIS A 475 -31.56 -23.58 7.97
CA HIS A 475 -30.45 -23.79 8.92
C HIS A 475 -30.77 -24.84 10.00
N ILE A 476 -32.02 -25.28 10.14
CA ILE A 476 -32.46 -26.18 11.23
C ILE A 476 -31.69 -27.50 11.28
N ASN A 477 -31.38 -28.12 10.14
CA ASN A 477 -30.62 -29.38 10.10
C ASN A 477 -29.18 -29.19 10.59
N GLU A 478 -28.51 -28.16 10.07
CA GLU A 478 -27.14 -27.82 10.47
C GLU A 478 -27.09 -27.45 11.96
N ALA A 479 -28.05 -26.65 12.43
CA ALA A 479 -28.17 -26.22 13.82
C ALA A 479 -28.41 -27.40 14.77
N LEU A 480 -29.15 -28.44 14.35
CA LEU A 480 -29.34 -29.65 15.16
C LEU A 480 -28.06 -30.49 15.22
N GLU A 481 -27.34 -30.62 14.11
CA GLU A 481 -26.09 -31.40 14.05
C GLU A 481 -24.94 -30.74 14.83
N ASN A 482 -24.87 -29.40 14.84
CA ASN A 482 -23.79 -28.65 15.47
C ASN A 482 -24.14 -28.04 16.83
N ASP A 483 -25.26 -28.44 17.45
CA ASP A 483 -25.73 -27.89 18.73
C ASP A 483 -25.91 -26.35 18.71
N CYS A 484 -26.35 -25.80 17.57
CA CYS A 484 -26.53 -24.37 17.35
C CYS A 484 -25.23 -23.56 17.50
N ALA A 485 -24.06 -24.13 17.15
CA ALA A 485 -22.76 -23.46 17.29
C ALA A 485 -22.66 -22.10 16.56
N LYS A 486 -23.48 -21.91 15.52
CA LYS A 486 -23.57 -20.68 14.72
C LYS A 486 -24.74 -19.78 15.10
N CYS A 487 -25.55 -20.15 16.09
CA CYS A 487 -26.73 -19.40 16.49
C CYS A 487 -26.38 -18.22 17.38
N THR A 488 -27.15 -17.13 17.25
CA THR A 488 -27.05 -16.01 18.21
C THR A 488 -27.65 -16.42 19.56
N LYS A 489 -27.20 -15.80 20.65
CA LYS A 489 -27.74 -16.07 22.00
C LYS A 489 -29.27 -15.93 22.05
N LYS A 490 -29.81 -14.90 21.37
CA LYS A 490 -31.26 -14.70 21.24
C LYS A 490 -31.90 -15.89 20.54
N GLN A 491 -31.41 -16.32 19.38
CA GLN A 491 -31.95 -17.46 18.64
C GLN A 491 -31.99 -18.74 19.50
N THR A 492 -30.97 -18.99 20.31
CA THR A 492 -30.95 -20.14 21.24
C THR A 492 -32.06 -20.05 22.30
N GLU A 493 -32.27 -18.89 22.91
CA GLU A 493 -33.37 -18.66 23.86
C GLU A 493 -34.73 -18.82 23.18
N MET A 494 -34.85 -18.30 21.96
CA MET A 494 -36.05 -18.35 21.14
C MET A 494 -36.48 -19.79 20.87
N ILE A 495 -35.55 -20.58 20.32
CA ILE A 495 -35.74 -21.98 19.96
C ILE A 495 -36.10 -22.80 21.20
N THR A 496 -35.37 -22.59 22.30
CA THR A 496 -35.62 -23.29 23.58
C THR A 496 -37.06 -23.07 24.08
N LYS A 497 -37.54 -21.82 24.01
CA LYS A 497 -38.90 -21.46 24.44
C LYS A 497 -39.98 -22.11 23.57
N VAL A 498 -39.78 -22.12 22.25
CA VAL A 498 -40.69 -22.78 21.29
C VAL A 498 -40.71 -24.29 21.52
N ILE A 499 -39.55 -24.93 21.65
CA ILE A 499 -39.43 -26.37 21.90
C ILE A 499 -40.16 -26.75 23.20
N LYS A 500 -39.93 -26.01 24.30
CA LYS A 500 -40.60 -26.26 25.58
C LYS A 500 -42.13 -26.17 25.45
N HIS A 501 -42.63 -25.16 24.74
CA HIS A 501 -44.06 -25.03 24.48
C HIS A 501 -44.62 -26.18 23.63
N LEU A 502 -43.91 -26.61 22.58
CA LEU A 502 -44.34 -27.71 21.71
C LEU A 502 -44.37 -29.05 22.45
N VAL A 503 -43.37 -29.33 23.30
CA VAL A 503 -43.30 -30.58 24.06
C VAL A 503 -44.41 -30.67 25.11
N ILE A 504 -44.70 -29.58 25.82
CA ILE A 504 -45.69 -29.57 26.92
C ILE A 504 -47.12 -29.41 26.41
N ASN A 505 -47.37 -28.43 25.53
CA ASN A 505 -48.73 -28.01 25.16
C ASN A 505 -49.22 -28.56 23.81
N LYS A 506 -48.32 -28.94 22.89
CA LYS A 506 -48.67 -29.33 21.51
C LYS A 506 -47.87 -30.55 21.03
N ARG A 507 -47.97 -31.66 21.77
CA ARG A 507 -47.18 -32.88 21.56
C ARG A 507 -47.34 -33.48 20.15
N ASP A 508 -48.52 -33.36 19.55
CA ASP A 508 -48.78 -33.86 18.19
C ASP A 508 -47.91 -33.15 17.14
N TRP A 509 -47.74 -31.82 17.26
CA TRP A 509 -46.92 -31.04 16.34
C TRP A 509 -45.44 -31.29 16.56
N TRP A 510 -45.03 -31.51 17.82
CA TRP A 510 -43.67 -31.93 18.14
C TRP A 510 -43.33 -33.28 17.50
N ASN A 511 -44.22 -34.27 17.60
CA ASN A 511 -43.99 -35.60 17.02
C ASN A 511 -43.86 -35.55 15.49
N LEU A 512 -44.63 -34.69 14.82
CA LEU A 512 -44.53 -34.47 13.38
C LEU A 512 -43.19 -33.83 12.98
N LEU A 513 -42.73 -32.83 13.73
CA LEU A 513 -41.42 -32.21 13.48
C LEU A 513 -40.27 -33.17 13.76
N LYS A 514 -40.35 -33.93 14.85
CA LYS A 514 -39.41 -35.00 15.20
C LYS A 514 -39.27 -36.02 14.08
N ALA A 515 -40.39 -36.52 13.55
CA ALA A 515 -40.38 -37.49 12.45
C ALA A 515 -39.71 -36.94 11.18
N LYS A 516 -39.72 -35.62 10.96
CA LYS A 516 -39.13 -34.98 9.78
C LYS A 516 -37.64 -34.65 9.95
N TYR A 517 -37.27 -34.07 11.09
CA TYR A 517 -35.95 -33.47 11.31
C TYR A 517 -35.01 -34.35 12.16
N ASP A 518 -35.54 -35.32 12.90
CA ASP A 518 -34.75 -36.25 13.70
C ASP A 518 -35.38 -37.66 13.70
N PRO A 519 -35.39 -38.34 12.54
CA PRO A 519 -36.01 -39.67 12.41
C PRO A 519 -35.27 -40.76 13.20
N GLU A 520 -33.99 -40.55 13.52
CA GLU A 520 -33.14 -41.49 14.28
C GLU A 520 -33.16 -41.22 15.81
N GLU A 521 -33.94 -40.23 16.26
CA GLU A 521 -34.04 -39.80 17.66
C GLU A 521 -32.70 -39.45 18.35
N LYS A 522 -31.75 -38.89 17.59
CA LYS A 522 -30.43 -38.52 18.09
C LYS A 522 -30.46 -37.28 18.97
N PHE A 523 -31.31 -36.31 18.64
CA PHE A 523 -31.32 -34.98 19.27
C PHE A 523 -32.58 -34.73 20.10
N SER A 524 -33.71 -35.33 19.71
CA SER A 524 -35.03 -35.10 20.30
C SER A 524 -35.09 -35.47 21.77
N LYS A 525 -34.35 -36.49 22.21
CA LYS A 525 -34.30 -36.91 23.63
C LYS A 525 -33.70 -35.82 24.52
N LYS A 526 -32.60 -35.19 24.06
CA LYS A 526 -31.94 -34.08 24.76
C LYS A 526 -32.89 -32.89 24.92
N TYR A 527 -33.61 -32.53 23.86
CA TYR A 527 -34.56 -31.41 23.90
C TYR A 527 -35.84 -31.71 24.69
N GLU A 528 -36.30 -32.96 24.71
CA GLU A 528 -37.42 -33.39 25.54
C GLU A 528 -37.08 -33.42 27.03
N GLU A 529 -35.87 -33.82 27.40
CA GLU A 529 -35.36 -33.73 28.77
C GLU A 529 -35.18 -32.26 29.20
N MET A 530 -34.61 -31.43 28.32
CA MET A 530 -34.49 -29.99 28.56
C MET A 530 -35.85 -29.30 28.74
N ALA A 531 -36.90 -29.75 28.05
CA ALA A 531 -38.23 -29.18 28.18
C ALA A 531 -38.98 -29.59 29.46
N LYS A 532 -38.62 -30.74 30.05
CA LYS A 532 -39.22 -31.26 31.31
C LYS A 532 -38.64 -30.59 32.56
N ASN A 533 -37.40 -30.11 32.47
CA ASN A 533 -36.77 -29.24 33.46
C ASN A 533 -37.18 -27.77 33.22
#